data_AF-A0A6P3DTH7-F1
#
_entry.id   AF-A0A6P3DTH7-F1
#
_cell.length_a   1.000
_cell.length_b   1.000
_cell.length_c   1.000
_cell.angle_alpha   90.00
_cell.angle_beta   90.00
_cell.angle_gamma   90.00
#
_symmetry.space_group_name_H-M   'P 1'
#
loop_
_entity.id
_entity.type
_entity.pdbx_description
1 polymer ?
#
loop_
_entity_poly.entity_id
_entity_poly.type
_entity_poly.pdbx_seq_one_letter_code
_entity_poly.pdbx_strand_id
1 'polypeptide(L)'
;MPPQLAKKKHAKYFQRLLQIMPNSCSAEFDCSRLAVAFFAISGLDILNCLNDLSEQTKLEAIDWIYGLQVTGAGPRSGFQPSTTIPKDAPKYQCGHLAMTYIGLVTLLILGDDLSRVDRESIIEGMRACQNPDGSFTAIITGCESDMRFLYCACCISIILNDWSGIDKTKAIDYILKSISYDGAMGQGPGLESHGGSTFCAVASLFLMNELHNVLTNDQLNRLKRWCLMRQDSGFHGRPGKPSDTCYSFWVGATLQMLDINKLSDPDENRAFLLETQDNIVGGFGKFADCLPDPLHTYLGLCGLSLLGETGLCVMNAALNISDRAYKHLLKIHEVW
;
A
#
# COMPACT_ATOMS: atom_id res chain seq x y z
N MET A 1 31.99 -0.97 11.37
CA MET A 1 31.04 -2.08 11.17
C MET A 1 30.02 -1.62 10.15
N PRO A 2 29.62 -2.45 9.17
CA PRO A 2 28.52 -2.09 8.29
C PRO A 2 27.26 -1.80 9.13
N PRO A 3 26.45 -0.79 8.76
CA PRO A 3 25.23 -0.50 9.49
C PRO A 3 24.33 -1.73 9.51
N GLN A 4 23.67 -1.96 10.66
CA GLN A 4 22.76 -3.08 10.86
C GLN A 4 21.35 -2.55 11.10
N LEU A 5 20.36 -3.33 10.67
CA LEU A 5 18.96 -3.03 10.91
C LEU A 5 18.68 -2.99 12.41
N ALA A 6 18.21 -1.85 12.91
CA ALA A 6 17.89 -1.64 14.32
C ALA A 6 16.52 -2.20 14.69
N LYS A 7 16.26 -3.49 14.40
CA LYS A 7 14.95 -4.17 14.51
C LYS A 7 14.15 -3.81 15.76
N LYS A 8 14.75 -3.89 16.95
CA LYS A 8 14.09 -3.58 18.23
C LYS A 8 13.67 -2.10 18.35
N LYS A 9 14.41 -1.17 17.74
CA LYS A 9 14.07 0.25 17.74
C LYS A 9 12.90 0.53 16.80
N HIS A 10 12.86 -0.10 15.62
CA HIS A 10 11.72 -0.02 14.71
C HIS A 10 10.43 -0.59 15.31
N ALA A 11 10.51 -1.74 16.01
CA ALA A 11 9.34 -2.30 16.71
C ALA A 11 8.80 -1.31 17.76
N LYS A 12 9.69 -0.74 18.60
CA LYS A 12 9.32 0.31 19.56
C LYS A 12 8.76 1.57 18.89
N TYR A 13 9.26 1.93 17.71
CA TYR A 13 8.75 3.07 16.94
C TYR A 13 7.27 2.88 16.57
N PHE A 14 6.93 1.74 15.98
CA PHE A 14 5.54 1.43 15.65
C PHE A 14 4.63 1.28 16.87
N GLN A 15 5.12 0.68 17.95
CA GLN A 15 4.36 0.61 19.22
C GLN A 15 3.99 1.99 19.75
N ARG A 16 4.89 2.98 19.65
CA ARG A 16 4.60 4.36 20.07
C ARG A 16 3.51 5.01 19.21
N LEU A 17 3.55 4.78 17.89
CA LEU A 17 2.55 5.31 16.95
C LEU A 17 1.13 4.80 17.26
N LEU A 18 1.01 3.56 17.75
CA LEU A 18 -0.28 2.99 18.16
C LEU A 18 -0.80 3.50 19.50
N GLN A 19 0.04 4.13 20.32
CA GLN A 19 -0.35 4.63 21.65
C GLN A 19 -0.76 6.10 21.59
N ILE A 20 0.19 7.00 21.33
CA ILE A 20 -0.03 8.44 21.38
C ILE A 20 0.83 9.09 20.30
N MET A 21 0.22 9.93 19.47
CA MET A 21 0.93 10.80 18.55
C MET A 21 1.08 12.20 19.13
N PRO A 22 2.25 12.85 18.96
CA PRO A 22 2.43 14.25 19.36
C PRO A 22 1.41 15.17 18.68
N ASN A 23 0.96 16.21 19.38
CA ASN A 23 -0.03 17.17 18.87
C ASN A 23 0.34 17.81 17.53
N SER A 24 1.64 18.00 17.27
CA SER A 24 2.14 18.55 16.01
C SER A 24 1.89 17.63 14.81
N CYS A 25 1.76 16.33 15.03
CA CYS A 25 1.48 15.34 13.98
C CYS A 25 -0.02 14.96 13.97
N SER A 26 -0.71 15.03 15.10
CA SER A 26 -2.10 14.58 15.21
C SER A 26 -3.07 15.36 14.34
N ALA A 27 -2.85 16.67 14.15
CA ALA A 27 -3.73 17.50 13.32
C ALA A 27 -3.64 17.16 11.83
N GLU A 28 -2.45 16.78 11.34
CA GLU A 28 -2.25 16.41 9.92
C GLU A 28 -2.76 15.00 9.62
N PHE A 29 -2.64 14.08 10.58
CA PHE A 29 -3.04 12.68 10.39
C PHE A 29 -4.46 12.36 10.87
N ASP A 30 -5.22 13.33 11.41
CA ASP A 30 -6.54 13.03 11.97
C ASP A 30 -7.50 12.49 10.89
N CYS A 31 -7.37 12.95 9.65
CA CYS A 31 -8.11 12.45 8.49
C CYS A 31 -7.46 11.23 7.80
N SER A 32 -6.47 10.58 8.44
CA SER A 32 -5.77 9.40 7.91
C SER A 32 -5.23 8.46 9.00
N ARG A 33 -5.85 8.45 10.19
CA ARG A 33 -5.42 7.63 11.33
C ARG A 33 -5.35 6.14 11.01
N LEU A 34 -6.27 5.64 10.18
CA LEU A 34 -6.24 4.25 9.71
C LEU A 34 -4.97 3.93 8.90
N ALA A 35 -4.43 4.88 8.14
CA ALA A 35 -3.15 4.73 7.43
C ALA A 35 -1.97 4.60 8.41
N VAL A 36 -1.95 5.41 9.47
CA VAL A 36 -0.93 5.30 10.52
C VAL A 36 -1.02 3.95 11.23
N ALA A 37 -2.23 3.50 11.57
CA ALA A 37 -2.44 2.20 12.18
C ALA A 37 -1.98 1.05 11.26
N PHE A 38 -2.31 1.11 9.97
CA PHE A 38 -1.85 0.15 8.96
C PHE A 38 -0.31 0.10 8.90
N PHE A 39 0.36 1.24 8.74
CA PHE A 39 1.83 1.28 8.67
C PHE A 39 2.47 0.71 9.94
N ALA A 40 1.91 0.98 11.12
CA ALA A 40 2.42 0.47 12.37
C ALA A 40 2.19 -1.04 12.55
N ILE A 41 0.97 -1.52 12.32
CA ILE A 41 0.61 -2.92 12.48
C ILE A 41 1.29 -3.79 11.42
N SER A 42 1.26 -3.37 10.15
CA SER A 42 1.95 -4.06 9.06
C SER A 42 3.47 -4.02 9.24
N GLY A 43 4.03 -2.90 9.70
CA GLY A 43 5.44 -2.79 10.03
C GLY A 43 5.88 -3.74 11.14
N LEU A 44 5.09 -3.87 12.21
CA LEU A 44 5.32 -4.86 13.26
C LEU A 44 5.24 -6.30 12.72
N ASP A 45 4.32 -6.57 11.80
CA ASP A 45 4.20 -7.88 11.16
C ASP A 45 5.41 -8.20 10.28
N ILE A 46 5.88 -7.25 9.47
CA ILE A 46 7.11 -7.41 8.65
C ILE A 46 8.35 -7.59 9.52
N LEU A 47 8.41 -6.94 10.68
CA LEU A 47 9.46 -7.17 11.66
C LEU A 47 9.32 -8.52 12.39
N ASN A 48 8.27 -9.32 12.16
CA ASN A 48 7.94 -10.51 12.96
C ASN A 48 7.84 -10.18 14.46
N CYS A 49 7.25 -9.03 14.78
CA CYS A 49 7.09 -8.44 16.11
C CYS A 49 5.62 -8.17 16.44
N LEU A 50 4.66 -8.70 15.66
CA LEU A 50 3.23 -8.51 15.92
C LEU A 50 2.79 -9.08 17.28
N ASN A 51 3.47 -10.11 17.77
CA ASN A 51 3.25 -10.70 19.10
C ASN A 51 3.77 -9.83 20.25
N ASP A 52 4.48 -8.74 19.96
CA ASP A 52 4.82 -7.74 20.99
C ASP A 52 3.58 -6.89 21.37
N LEU A 53 2.49 -6.98 20.60
CA LEU A 53 1.18 -6.46 20.98
C LEU A 53 0.41 -7.53 21.77
N SER A 54 -0.20 -7.12 22.87
CA SER A 54 -1.08 -8.02 23.64
C SER A 54 -2.30 -8.43 22.82
N GLU A 55 -2.85 -9.62 23.05
CA GLU A 55 -4.07 -10.08 22.39
C GLU A 55 -5.24 -9.11 22.62
N GLN A 56 -5.32 -8.51 23.82
CA GLN A 56 -6.31 -7.47 24.12
C GLN A 56 -6.15 -6.25 23.19
N THR A 57 -4.92 -5.78 22.98
CA THR A 57 -4.65 -4.65 22.07
C THR A 57 -4.99 -5.00 20.62
N LYS A 58 -4.74 -6.24 20.18
CA LYS A 58 -5.11 -6.69 18.83
C LYS A 58 -6.63 -6.69 18.66
N LEU A 59 -7.38 -7.20 19.63
CA LEU A 59 -8.84 -7.19 19.63
C LEU A 59 -9.41 -5.76 19.64
N GLU A 60 -8.86 -4.88 20.47
CA GLU A 60 -9.23 -3.45 20.50
C GLU A 60 -8.97 -2.76 19.16
N ALA A 61 -7.86 -3.09 18.49
CA ALA A 61 -7.55 -2.59 17.16
C ALA A 61 -8.54 -3.11 16.11
N ILE A 62 -8.88 -4.40 16.14
CA ILE A 62 -9.90 -5.01 15.26
C ILE A 62 -11.25 -4.30 15.45
N ASP A 63 -11.70 -4.12 16.69
CA ASP A 63 -12.97 -3.45 16.99
C ASP A 63 -12.96 -1.98 16.60
N TRP A 64 -11.84 -1.29 16.78
CA TRP A 64 -11.68 0.08 16.32
C TRP A 64 -11.78 0.19 14.80
N ILE A 65 -11.12 -0.70 14.05
CA ILE A 65 -11.18 -0.74 12.57
C ILE A 65 -12.61 -1.01 12.11
N TYR A 66 -13.30 -1.98 12.70
CA TYR A 66 -14.71 -2.24 12.39
C TYR A 66 -15.63 -1.07 12.74
N GLY A 67 -15.29 -0.28 13.76
CA GLY A 67 -15.97 0.96 14.08
C GLY A 67 -15.90 2.04 12.99
N LEU A 68 -14.97 1.92 12.04
CA LEU A 68 -14.82 2.81 10.89
C LEU A 68 -15.59 2.33 9.65
N GLN A 69 -16.12 1.10 9.65
CA GLN A 69 -16.87 0.57 8.53
C GLN A 69 -18.23 1.28 8.40
N VAL A 70 -18.50 1.81 7.21
CA VAL A 70 -19.79 2.41 6.82
C VAL A 70 -20.66 1.33 6.21
N THR A 71 -21.56 0.75 7.01
CA THR A 71 -22.46 -0.35 6.63
C THR A 71 -23.78 0.18 6.08
N GLY A 72 -24.38 -0.52 5.10
CA GLY A 72 -25.73 -0.21 4.61
C GLY A 72 -25.90 1.19 4.00
N ALA A 73 -24.82 1.80 3.50
CA ALA A 73 -24.85 3.13 2.90
C ALA A 73 -24.80 3.10 1.36
N GLY A 74 -25.02 1.92 0.76
CA GLY A 74 -25.01 1.69 -0.69
C GLY A 74 -23.71 2.22 -1.33
N PRO A 75 -23.78 3.15 -2.30
CA PRO A 75 -22.60 3.76 -2.95
C PRO A 75 -21.59 4.45 -2.03
N ARG A 76 -21.94 4.75 -0.77
CA ARG A 76 -21.05 5.40 0.21
C ARG A 76 -20.34 4.42 1.15
N SER A 77 -20.55 3.12 0.96
CA SER A 77 -20.00 2.09 1.85
C SER A 77 -18.48 1.93 1.69
N GLY A 78 -17.83 1.38 2.72
CA GLY A 78 -16.37 1.27 2.80
C GLY A 78 -15.88 1.58 4.21
N PHE A 79 -14.59 1.91 4.37
CA PHE A 79 -14.03 2.33 5.66
C PHE A 79 -13.73 3.82 5.66
N GLN A 80 -14.01 4.47 6.79
CA GLN A 80 -13.60 5.84 7.07
C GLN A 80 -12.13 5.90 7.47
N PRO A 81 -11.46 7.04 7.23
CA PRO A 81 -10.08 7.21 7.67
C PRO A 81 -9.91 7.32 9.19
N SER A 82 -10.94 7.79 9.89
CA SER A 82 -10.94 8.02 11.35
C SER A 82 -12.35 8.29 11.87
N THR A 83 -12.46 8.50 13.18
CA THR A 83 -13.72 8.83 13.88
C THR A 83 -14.08 10.33 13.86
N THR A 84 -13.48 11.10 12.93
CA THR A 84 -13.68 12.56 12.84
C THR A 84 -15.08 12.95 12.37
N ILE A 85 -15.73 12.10 11.56
CA ILE A 85 -17.12 12.27 11.18
C ILE A 85 -17.99 11.57 12.25
N PRO A 86 -18.84 12.30 13.00
CA PRO A 86 -19.58 11.69 14.08
C PRO A 86 -20.73 10.80 13.57
N LYS A 87 -21.13 9.83 14.40
CA LYS A 87 -22.08 8.77 14.04
C LYS A 87 -23.51 9.26 13.82
N ASP A 88 -23.85 10.40 14.38
CA ASP A 88 -25.14 11.08 14.26
C ASP A 88 -25.30 11.87 12.95
N ALA A 89 -24.24 11.94 12.12
CA ALA A 89 -24.23 12.61 10.84
C ALA A 89 -24.10 11.63 9.65
N PRO A 90 -25.00 10.63 9.51
CA PRO A 90 -24.84 9.52 8.58
C PRO A 90 -24.78 9.95 7.12
N LYS A 91 -25.30 11.13 6.77
CA LYS A 91 -25.24 11.70 5.41
C LYS A 91 -23.83 12.10 4.95
N TYR A 92 -22.93 12.39 5.89
CA TYR A 92 -21.53 12.75 5.59
C TYR A 92 -20.57 11.57 5.74
N GLN A 93 -21.06 10.44 6.25
CA GLN A 93 -20.28 9.23 6.33
C GLN A 93 -20.09 8.65 4.93
N CYS A 94 -18.83 8.46 4.55
CA CYS A 94 -18.46 7.86 3.28
C CYS A 94 -17.20 7.04 3.47
N GLY A 95 -17.19 5.84 2.88
CA GLY A 95 -15.98 5.06 2.71
C GLY A 95 -15.02 5.77 1.77
N HIS A 96 -13.73 5.56 2.00
CA HIS A 96 -12.65 6.03 1.13
C HIS A 96 -11.88 4.82 0.61
N LEU A 97 -11.68 4.69 -0.71
CA LEU A 97 -11.09 3.48 -1.31
C LEU A 97 -9.76 3.05 -0.67
N ALA A 98 -8.83 4.00 -0.50
CA ALA A 98 -7.56 3.70 0.16
C ALA A 98 -7.77 3.19 1.60
N MET A 99 -8.69 3.78 2.36
CA MET A 99 -9.01 3.40 3.74
C MET A 99 -9.70 2.03 3.80
N THR A 100 -10.59 1.73 2.86
CA THR A 100 -11.21 0.41 2.69
C THR A 100 -10.14 -0.65 2.44
N TYR A 101 -9.23 -0.41 1.48
CA TYR A 101 -8.13 -1.32 1.21
C TYR A 101 -7.27 -1.57 2.46
N ILE A 102 -6.71 -0.52 3.06
CA ILE A 102 -5.81 -0.67 4.21
C ILE A 102 -6.52 -1.22 5.45
N GLY A 103 -7.81 -0.92 5.64
CA GLY A 103 -8.63 -1.45 6.73
C GLY A 103 -8.76 -2.97 6.62
N LEU A 104 -9.11 -3.46 5.42
CA LEU A 104 -9.21 -4.90 5.15
C LEU A 104 -7.89 -5.61 5.35
N VAL A 105 -6.77 -5.10 4.82
CA VAL A 105 -5.47 -5.76 5.05
C VAL A 105 -5.00 -5.66 6.50
N THR A 106 -5.34 -4.59 7.22
CA THR A 106 -4.99 -4.50 8.65
C THR A 106 -5.75 -5.54 9.46
N LEU A 107 -7.03 -5.79 9.18
CA LEU A 107 -7.80 -6.88 9.77
C LEU A 107 -7.15 -8.25 9.49
N LEU A 108 -6.76 -8.51 8.23
CA LEU A 108 -6.06 -9.74 7.85
C LEU A 108 -4.73 -9.91 8.60
N ILE A 109 -3.95 -8.84 8.75
CA ILE A 109 -2.69 -8.85 9.49
C ILE A 109 -2.94 -9.18 10.97
N LEU A 110 -3.99 -8.63 11.58
CA LEU A 110 -4.37 -8.91 12.96
C LEU A 110 -4.94 -10.32 13.17
N GLY A 111 -5.20 -11.08 12.10
CA GLY A 111 -5.69 -12.45 12.14
C GLY A 111 -7.21 -12.58 12.15
N ASP A 112 -7.93 -11.50 11.86
CA ASP A 112 -9.38 -11.49 11.71
C ASP A 112 -9.82 -12.28 10.46
N ASP A 113 -11.02 -12.86 10.49
CA ASP A 113 -11.57 -13.71 9.42
C ASP A 113 -12.44 -12.96 8.39
N LEU A 114 -12.56 -11.65 8.54
CA LEU A 114 -13.40 -10.74 7.76
C LEU A 114 -14.90 -11.05 7.83
N SER A 115 -15.37 -11.87 8.78
CA SER A 115 -16.78 -12.28 8.89
C SER A 115 -17.74 -11.11 9.17
N ARG A 116 -17.27 -10.04 9.82
CA ARG A 116 -18.06 -8.82 10.09
C ARG A 116 -17.95 -7.77 8.98
N VAL A 117 -17.26 -8.08 7.87
CA VAL A 117 -17.16 -7.18 6.71
C VAL A 117 -18.43 -7.29 5.87
N ASP A 118 -19.06 -6.15 5.61
CA ASP A 118 -20.20 -6.04 4.70
C ASP A 118 -19.70 -6.04 3.25
N ARG A 119 -19.36 -7.25 2.76
CA ARG A 119 -18.70 -7.45 1.46
C ARG A 119 -19.51 -6.86 0.30
N GLU A 120 -20.81 -7.14 0.27
CA GLU A 120 -21.70 -6.67 -0.81
C GLU A 120 -21.74 -5.15 -0.87
N SER A 121 -21.91 -4.47 0.27
CA SER A 121 -21.93 -3.01 0.32
C SER A 121 -20.58 -2.41 -0.07
N ILE A 122 -19.46 -3.00 0.36
CA ILE A 122 -18.12 -2.52 -0.03
C ILE A 122 -17.91 -2.63 -1.54
N ILE A 123 -18.32 -3.75 -2.15
CA ILE A 123 -18.23 -3.92 -3.61
C ILE A 123 -19.13 -2.92 -4.33
N GLU A 124 -20.33 -2.62 -3.81
CA GLU A 124 -21.19 -1.58 -4.35
C GLU A 124 -20.55 -0.18 -4.27
N GLY A 125 -19.99 0.19 -3.11
CA GLY A 125 -19.31 1.47 -2.91
C GLY A 125 -18.07 1.62 -3.80
N MET A 126 -17.28 0.55 -3.94
CA MET A 126 -16.13 0.53 -4.85
C MET A 126 -16.57 0.70 -6.31
N ARG A 127 -17.62 0.00 -6.74
CA ARG A 127 -18.17 0.11 -8.11
C ARG A 127 -18.60 1.53 -8.42
N ALA A 128 -19.25 2.21 -7.47
CA ALA A 128 -19.70 3.57 -7.64
C ALA A 128 -18.54 4.56 -7.85
N CYS A 129 -17.35 4.24 -7.33
CA CYS A 129 -16.16 5.10 -7.45
C CYS A 129 -15.45 4.98 -8.82
N GLN A 130 -15.84 4.04 -9.69
CA GLN A 130 -15.23 3.91 -11.02
C GLN A 130 -15.80 4.95 -11.99
N ASN A 131 -14.90 5.71 -12.63
CA ASN A 131 -15.24 6.74 -13.60
C ASN A 131 -15.44 6.18 -15.02
N PRO A 132 -16.10 6.92 -15.93
CA PRO A 132 -16.32 6.48 -17.31
C PRO A 132 -15.05 6.19 -18.11
N ASP A 133 -13.93 6.83 -17.77
CA ASP A 133 -12.62 6.63 -18.40
C ASP A 133 -11.85 5.41 -17.85
N GLY A 134 -12.40 4.72 -16.83
CA GLY A 134 -11.81 3.54 -16.19
C GLY A 134 -11.00 3.83 -14.93
N SER A 135 -10.71 5.10 -14.64
CA SER A 135 -10.06 5.53 -13.39
C SER A 135 -11.00 5.39 -12.19
N PHE A 136 -10.47 5.56 -10.97
CA PHE A 136 -11.27 5.52 -9.75
C PHE A 136 -11.08 6.80 -8.94
N THR A 137 -12.18 7.32 -8.38
CA THR A 137 -12.16 8.42 -7.42
C THR A 137 -12.08 7.86 -6.00
N ALA A 138 -11.43 8.57 -5.06
CA ALA A 138 -11.28 8.12 -3.68
C ALA A 138 -12.61 7.88 -2.93
N ILE A 139 -13.58 8.77 -3.16
CA ILE A 139 -14.90 8.82 -2.51
C ILE A 139 -15.98 9.15 -3.55
N ILE A 140 -17.19 8.64 -3.35
CA ILE A 140 -18.29 8.85 -4.32
C ILE A 140 -18.76 10.31 -4.42
N THR A 141 -18.54 11.12 -3.38
CA THR A 141 -18.94 12.53 -3.35
C THR A 141 -17.99 13.45 -4.15
N GLY A 142 -16.95 12.89 -4.77
CA GLY A 142 -15.99 13.62 -5.59
C GLY A 142 -14.66 13.88 -4.86
N CYS A 143 -13.57 13.60 -5.57
CA CYS A 143 -12.18 13.83 -5.21
C CYS A 143 -11.35 13.82 -6.51
N GLU A 144 -10.02 13.86 -6.41
CA GLU A 144 -9.17 13.51 -7.54
C GLU A 144 -9.34 12.04 -7.96
N SER A 145 -8.97 11.74 -9.19
CA SER A 145 -8.99 10.39 -9.76
C SER A 145 -7.66 10.11 -10.45
N ASP A 146 -7.02 9.00 -10.07
CA ASP A 146 -5.75 8.55 -10.63
C ASP A 146 -5.45 7.08 -10.32
N MET A 147 -4.27 6.62 -10.76
CA MET A 147 -3.79 5.25 -10.64
C MET A 147 -3.78 4.70 -9.20
N ARG A 148 -3.68 5.55 -8.17
CA ARG A 148 -3.64 5.11 -6.77
C ARG A 148 -4.92 4.39 -6.38
N PHE A 149 -6.06 4.95 -6.78
CA PHE A 149 -7.36 4.42 -6.42
C PHE A 149 -7.76 3.21 -7.25
N LEU A 150 -7.25 3.11 -8.48
CA LEU A 150 -7.38 1.90 -9.29
C LEU A 150 -6.69 0.71 -8.60
N TYR A 151 -5.46 0.91 -8.12
CA TYR A 151 -4.76 -0.11 -7.32
C TYR A 151 -5.53 -0.49 -6.05
N CYS A 152 -6.06 0.50 -5.32
CA CYS A 152 -6.88 0.22 -4.13
C CYS A 152 -8.11 -0.63 -4.47
N ALA A 153 -8.80 -0.35 -5.57
CA ALA A 153 -9.95 -1.13 -6.01
C ALA A 153 -9.56 -2.57 -6.37
N CYS A 154 -8.45 -2.78 -7.08
CA CYS A 154 -7.94 -4.11 -7.38
C CYS A 154 -7.59 -4.91 -6.11
N CYS A 155 -6.97 -4.26 -5.11
CA CYS A 155 -6.69 -4.90 -3.83
C CYS A 155 -7.97 -5.30 -3.08
N ILE A 156 -8.97 -4.41 -3.02
CA ILE A 156 -10.27 -4.71 -2.41
C ILE A 156 -10.91 -5.92 -3.11
N SER A 157 -10.91 -5.93 -4.45
CA SER A 157 -11.49 -7.04 -5.23
C SER A 157 -10.79 -8.38 -4.97
N ILE A 158 -9.46 -8.39 -4.90
CA ILE A 158 -8.71 -9.60 -4.54
C ILE A 158 -9.01 -10.04 -3.11
N ILE A 159 -9.02 -9.13 -2.14
CA ILE A 159 -9.25 -9.48 -0.73
C ILE A 159 -10.65 -10.04 -0.53
N LEU A 160 -11.66 -9.43 -1.15
CA LEU A 160 -13.06 -9.86 -1.05
C LEU A 160 -13.40 -11.01 -2.01
N ASN A 161 -12.45 -11.46 -2.84
CA ASN A 161 -12.64 -12.47 -3.87
C ASN A 161 -13.83 -12.17 -4.80
N ASP A 162 -14.07 -10.88 -5.09
CA ASP A 162 -15.17 -10.42 -5.93
C ASP A 162 -14.71 -9.26 -6.84
N TRP A 163 -14.72 -9.52 -8.15
CA TRP A 163 -14.35 -8.55 -9.18
C TRP A 163 -15.57 -7.87 -9.84
N SER A 164 -16.79 -8.19 -9.42
CA SER A 164 -18.03 -7.62 -9.97
C SER A 164 -18.16 -6.11 -9.77
N GLY A 165 -17.33 -5.52 -8.90
CA GLY A 165 -17.25 -4.08 -8.67
C GLY A 165 -16.33 -3.33 -9.63
N ILE A 166 -15.62 -4.00 -10.54
CA ILE A 166 -14.68 -3.35 -11.47
C ILE A 166 -15.01 -3.71 -12.92
N ASP A 167 -15.23 -2.70 -13.76
CA ASP A 167 -15.13 -2.84 -15.21
C ASP A 167 -13.64 -2.96 -15.60
N LYS A 168 -13.15 -4.21 -15.67
CA LYS A 168 -11.74 -4.52 -15.96
C LYS A 168 -11.30 -3.96 -17.30
N THR A 169 -12.17 -4.00 -18.32
CA THR A 169 -11.86 -3.53 -19.66
C THR A 169 -11.50 -2.05 -19.64
N LYS A 170 -12.30 -1.22 -18.96
CA LYS A 170 -12.02 0.21 -18.83
C LYS A 170 -10.82 0.48 -17.93
N ALA A 171 -10.67 -0.24 -16.83
CA ALA A 171 -9.52 -0.08 -15.94
C ALA A 171 -8.19 -0.38 -16.67
N ILE A 172 -8.16 -1.44 -17.48
CA ILE A 172 -7.01 -1.79 -18.33
C ILE A 172 -6.77 -0.71 -19.39
N ASP A 173 -7.81 -0.23 -20.07
CA ASP A 173 -7.69 0.84 -21.06
C ASP A 173 -7.12 2.13 -20.44
N TYR A 174 -7.55 2.49 -19.22
CA TYR A 174 -6.97 3.62 -18.47
C TYR A 174 -5.48 3.43 -18.18
N ILE A 175 -5.08 2.23 -17.76
CA ILE A 175 -3.66 1.88 -17.52
C ILE A 175 -2.85 2.02 -18.82
N LEU A 176 -3.34 1.46 -19.93
CA LEU A 176 -2.66 1.50 -21.22
C LEU A 176 -2.50 2.93 -21.75
N LYS A 177 -3.54 3.76 -21.60
CA LYS A 177 -3.50 5.19 -21.96
C LYS A 177 -2.57 6.02 -21.07
N SER A 178 -2.25 5.52 -19.88
CA SER A 178 -1.34 6.17 -18.94
C SER A 178 0.14 5.85 -19.19
N ILE A 179 0.46 4.98 -20.16
CA ILE A 179 1.84 4.73 -20.60
C ILE A 179 2.36 5.98 -21.30
N SER A 180 3.42 6.57 -20.75
CA SER A 180 4.05 7.77 -21.31
C SER A 180 5.06 7.43 -22.41
N TYR A 181 5.63 8.47 -23.02
CA TYR A 181 6.60 8.35 -24.11
C TYR A 181 7.92 7.68 -23.67
N ASP A 182 8.23 7.67 -22.37
CA ASP A 182 9.43 7.04 -21.80
C ASP A 182 9.22 5.56 -21.43
N GLY A 183 7.99 5.04 -21.56
CA GLY A 183 7.65 3.62 -21.44
C GLY A 183 7.10 3.17 -20.08
N ALA A 184 7.00 4.06 -19.10
CA ALA A 184 6.37 3.78 -17.81
C ALA A 184 5.02 4.51 -17.67
N MET A 185 4.36 4.38 -16.51
CA MET A 185 3.00 4.88 -16.31
C MET A 185 2.98 6.16 -15.46
N GLY A 186 2.28 7.18 -15.96
CA GLY A 186 1.92 8.37 -15.20
C GLY A 186 0.71 8.13 -14.28
N GLN A 187 0.36 9.14 -13.49
CA GLN A 187 -0.85 9.09 -12.64
C GLN A 187 -2.15 8.94 -13.46
N GLY A 188 -2.11 9.37 -14.71
CA GLY A 188 -3.16 9.24 -15.70
C GLY A 188 -2.64 9.58 -17.10
N PRO A 189 -3.50 9.51 -18.13
CA PRO A 189 -3.10 9.75 -19.52
C PRO A 189 -2.43 11.11 -19.74
N GLY A 190 -1.28 11.10 -20.42
CA GLY A 190 -0.52 12.31 -20.76
C GLY A 190 0.32 12.91 -19.63
N LEU A 191 0.30 12.32 -18.43
CA LEU A 191 1.10 12.78 -17.29
C LEU A 191 2.51 12.14 -17.30
N GLU A 192 3.41 12.77 -16.56
CA GLU A 192 4.79 12.27 -16.38
C GLU A 192 4.78 10.90 -15.67
N SER A 193 5.55 9.96 -16.21
CA SER A 193 5.75 8.65 -15.60
C SER A 193 6.36 8.77 -14.21
N HIS A 194 5.87 7.97 -13.27
CA HIS A 194 6.28 8.04 -11.87
C HIS A 194 6.33 6.66 -11.23
N GLY A 195 7.29 6.41 -10.33
CA GLY A 195 7.50 5.09 -9.72
C GLY A 195 6.28 4.59 -8.95
N GLY A 196 5.60 5.48 -8.22
CA GLY A 196 4.35 5.17 -7.51
C GLY A 196 3.19 4.78 -8.43
N SER A 197 2.91 5.55 -9.51
CA SER A 197 1.84 5.19 -10.46
C SER A 197 2.20 3.98 -11.30
N THR A 198 3.49 3.80 -11.62
CA THR A 198 3.99 2.60 -12.29
C THR A 198 3.78 1.36 -11.44
N PHE A 199 4.10 1.42 -10.14
CA PHE A 199 3.74 0.34 -9.21
C PHE A 199 2.24 0.07 -9.21
N CYS A 200 1.41 1.11 -9.04
CA CYS A 200 -0.03 0.94 -8.95
C CYS A 200 -0.59 0.28 -10.23
N ALA A 201 -0.14 0.70 -11.41
CA ALA A 201 -0.55 0.12 -12.68
C ALA A 201 -0.09 -1.33 -12.84
N VAL A 202 1.19 -1.62 -12.59
CA VAL A 202 1.76 -2.97 -12.72
C VAL A 202 1.12 -3.93 -11.71
N ALA A 203 0.98 -3.50 -10.46
CA ALA A 203 0.33 -4.29 -9.42
C ALA A 203 -1.14 -4.55 -9.74
N SER A 204 -1.86 -3.57 -10.28
CA SER A 204 -3.27 -3.76 -10.70
C SER A 204 -3.38 -4.79 -11.82
N LEU A 205 -2.54 -4.70 -12.85
CA LEU A 205 -2.50 -5.70 -13.92
C LEU A 205 -2.08 -7.08 -13.42
N PHE A 206 -1.14 -7.15 -12.47
CA PHE A 206 -0.71 -8.39 -11.84
C PHE A 206 -1.84 -9.04 -11.05
N LEU A 207 -2.54 -8.27 -10.21
CA LEU A 207 -3.69 -8.74 -9.42
C LEU A 207 -4.87 -9.17 -10.31
N MET A 208 -5.07 -8.50 -11.45
CA MET A 208 -6.07 -8.90 -12.45
C MET A 208 -5.66 -10.14 -13.27
N ASN A 209 -4.42 -10.62 -13.14
CA ASN A 209 -3.80 -11.65 -13.97
C ASN A 209 -3.71 -11.28 -15.48
N GLU A 210 -3.45 -10.00 -15.76
CA GLU A 210 -3.44 -9.42 -17.12
C GLU A 210 -2.09 -8.82 -17.52
N LEU A 211 -1.12 -8.76 -16.61
CA LEU A 211 0.18 -8.10 -16.83
C LEU A 211 0.91 -8.56 -18.11
N HIS A 212 0.86 -9.85 -18.42
CA HIS A 212 1.50 -10.43 -19.60
C HIS A 212 0.58 -10.57 -20.82
N ASN A 213 -0.71 -10.24 -20.68
CA ASN A 213 -1.69 -10.37 -21.75
C ASN A 213 -1.91 -9.04 -22.48
N VAL A 214 -1.91 -7.93 -21.75
CA VAL A 214 -2.31 -6.61 -22.29
C VAL A 214 -1.14 -5.76 -22.75
N LEU A 215 0.06 -6.02 -22.24
CA LEU A 215 1.28 -5.31 -22.62
C LEU A 215 2.02 -6.09 -23.71
N THR A 216 2.34 -5.40 -24.80
CA THR A 216 3.22 -5.97 -25.84
C THR A 216 4.63 -6.20 -25.29
N ASN A 217 5.40 -7.09 -25.93
CA ASN A 217 6.80 -7.33 -25.56
C ASN A 217 7.65 -6.04 -25.60
N ASP A 218 7.39 -5.14 -26.55
CA ASP A 218 8.07 -3.84 -26.61
C ASP A 218 7.74 -2.97 -25.40
N GLN A 219 6.46 -2.83 -25.05
CA GLN A 219 6.02 -2.08 -23.87
C GLN A 219 6.61 -2.66 -22.59
N LEU A 220 6.61 -3.99 -22.42
CA LEU A 220 7.22 -4.65 -21.27
C LEU A 220 8.73 -4.37 -21.19
N ASN A 221 9.46 -4.43 -22.30
CA ASN A 221 10.89 -4.15 -22.32
C ASN A 221 11.21 -2.68 -21.99
N ARG A 222 10.41 -1.74 -22.50
CA ARG A 222 10.54 -0.31 -22.19
C ARG A 222 10.24 -0.02 -20.72
N LEU A 223 9.18 -0.61 -20.18
CA LEU A 223 8.81 -0.52 -18.77
C LEU A 223 9.94 -1.07 -17.87
N LYS A 224 10.43 -2.27 -18.17
CA LYS A 224 11.57 -2.92 -17.47
C LYS A 224 12.79 -2.00 -17.47
N ARG A 225 13.15 -1.44 -18.63
CA ARG A 225 14.25 -0.48 -18.75
C ARG A 225 14.02 0.74 -17.86
N TRP A 226 12.84 1.35 -17.92
CA TRP A 226 12.52 2.55 -17.15
C TRP A 226 12.66 2.30 -15.64
N CYS A 227 12.12 1.18 -15.14
CA CYS A 227 12.21 0.81 -13.72
C CYS A 227 13.66 0.57 -13.27
N LEU A 228 14.48 -0.11 -14.07
CA LEU A 228 15.89 -0.33 -13.73
C LEU A 228 16.68 0.98 -13.67
N MET A 229 16.38 1.92 -14.57
CA MET A 229 17.00 3.25 -14.59
C MET A 229 16.55 4.17 -13.44
N ARG A 230 15.79 3.65 -12.45
CA ARG A 230 15.44 4.38 -11.21
C ARG A 230 16.43 4.14 -10.09
N GLN A 231 17.31 3.17 -10.25
CA GLN A 231 18.32 2.90 -9.26
C GLN A 231 19.50 3.85 -9.47
N ASP A 232 19.75 4.68 -8.46
CA ASP A 232 21.05 5.30 -8.24
C ASP A 232 21.66 4.55 -7.05
N SER A 233 21.67 5.15 -5.86
CA SER A 233 22.02 4.43 -4.62
C SER A 233 20.84 3.62 -4.07
N GLY A 234 19.75 4.32 -3.75
CA GLY A 234 18.43 3.75 -3.58
C GLY A 234 17.65 3.79 -4.88
N PHE A 235 16.36 4.08 -4.77
CA PHE A 235 15.51 4.32 -5.93
C PHE A 235 14.91 5.73 -5.88
N HIS A 236 14.77 6.35 -7.05
CA HIS A 236 14.08 7.63 -7.19
C HIS A 236 12.77 7.46 -7.98
N GLY A 237 11.78 8.32 -7.71
CA GLY A 237 10.46 8.18 -8.33
C GLY A 237 10.39 8.59 -9.80
N ARG A 238 11.28 9.49 -10.25
CA ARG A 238 11.25 10.13 -11.59
C ARG A 238 12.63 10.58 -12.03
N PRO A 239 12.92 10.73 -13.34
CA PRO A 239 14.26 11.09 -13.81
C PRO A 239 14.70 12.45 -13.25
N GLY A 240 15.96 12.57 -12.83
CA GLY A 240 16.50 13.84 -12.31
C GLY A 240 16.00 14.22 -10.90
N LYS A 241 15.42 13.27 -10.15
CA LYS A 241 15.05 13.46 -8.74
C LYS A 241 15.94 12.58 -7.84
N PRO A 242 16.19 13.01 -6.58
CA PRO A 242 17.00 12.21 -5.65
C PRO A 242 16.30 10.91 -5.25
N SER A 243 17.09 9.92 -4.86
CA SER A 243 16.61 8.67 -4.27
C SER A 243 15.87 8.92 -2.96
N ASP A 244 14.78 8.19 -2.73
CA ASP A 244 13.90 8.31 -1.58
C ASP A 244 13.54 6.90 -1.09
N THR A 245 13.68 6.66 0.22
CA THR A 245 13.44 5.39 0.91
C THR A 245 12.20 4.63 0.42
N CYS A 246 11.08 5.32 0.16
CA CYS A 246 9.84 4.64 -0.20
C CYS A 246 9.88 3.97 -1.58
N TYR A 247 10.72 4.44 -2.50
CA TYR A 247 10.84 3.84 -3.84
C TYR A 247 11.63 2.53 -3.83
N SER A 248 12.42 2.24 -2.80
CA SER A 248 12.99 0.91 -2.62
C SER A 248 11.88 -0.15 -2.51
N PHE A 249 10.68 0.21 -2.03
CA PHE A 249 9.49 -0.60 -2.19
C PHE A 249 8.79 -0.37 -3.53
N TRP A 250 8.36 0.86 -3.86
CA TRP A 250 7.50 1.07 -5.04
C TRP A 250 8.13 0.54 -6.33
N VAL A 251 9.40 0.88 -6.59
CA VAL A 251 10.11 0.40 -7.77
C VAL A 251 10.59 -1.04 -7.57
N GLY A 252 11.12 -1.38 -6.39
CA GLY A 252 11.58 -2.73 -6.09
C GLY A 252 10.49 -3.81 -6.27
N ALA A 253 9.29 -3.55 -5.77
CA ALA A 253 8.12 -4.41 -5.91
C ALA A 253 7.68 -4.52 -7.38
N THR A 254 7.78 -3.42 -8.13
CA THR A 254 7.53 -3.43 -9.58
C THR A 254 8.54 -4.33 -10.31
N LEU A 255 9.83 -4.23 -9.97
CA LEU A 255 10.88 -5.08 -10.54
C LEU A 255 10.66 -6.56 -10.19
N GLN A 256 10.18 -6.86 -8.99
CA GLN A 256 9.83 -8.23 -8.59
C GLN A 256 8.64 -8.79 -9.40
N MET A 257 7.56 -8.03 -9.56
CA MET A 257 6.40 -8.47 -10.37
C MET A 257 6.75 -8.63 -11.86
N LEU A 258 7.77 -7.90 -12.35
CA LEU A 258 8.29 -8.03 -13.72
C LEU A 258 9.36 -9.12 -13.87
N ASP A 259 9.68 -9.85 -12.80
CA ASP A 259 10.72 -10.88 -12.71
C ASP A 259 12.11 -10.42 -13.19
N ILE A 260 12.49 -9.20 -12.79
CA ILE A 260 13.79 -8.59 -13.14
C ILE A 260 14.50 -7.92 -11.96
N ASN A 261 14.05 -8.15 -10.73
CA ASN A 261 14.69 -7.60 -9.52
C ASN A 261 16.16 -8.04 -9.36
N LYS A 262 16.58 -9.16 -9.95
CA LYS A 262 17.98 -9.61 -9.94
C LYS A 262 18.92 -8.72 -10.78
N LEU A 263 18.38 -7.81 -11.58
CA LEU A 263 19.14 -6.90 -12.43
C LEU A 263 19.44 -5.55 -11.75
N SER A 264 18.85 -5.27 -10.59
CA SER A 264 19.23 -4.14 -9.73
C SER A 264 20.33 -4.53 -8.74
N ASP A 265 21.10 -3.55 -8.27
CA ASP A 265 22.14 -3.73 -7.24
C ASP A 265 21.50 -3.85 -5.83
N PRO A 266 21.50 -5.03 -5.20
CA PRO A 266 20.88 -5.19 -3.90
C PRO A 266 21.70 -4.57 -2.76
N ASP A 267 23.02 -4.52 -2.90
CA ASP A 267 23.94 -4.08 -1.83
C ASP A 267 23.90 -2.56 -1.71
N GLU A 268 23.87 -1.84 -2.84
CA GLU A 268 23.75 -0.39 -2.87
C GLU A 268 22.40 0.09 -2.30
N ASN A 269 21.29 -0.57 -2.70
CA ASN A 269 19.96 -0.25 -2.19
C ASN A 269 19.87 -0.54 -0.68
N ARG A 270 20.43 -1.65 -0.22
CA ARG A 270 20.49 -1.98 1.22
C ARG A 270 21.30 -0.93 1.98
N ALA A 271 22.44 -0.49 1.45
CA ALA A 271 23.27 0.54 2.08
C ALA A 271 22.51 1.87 2.21
N PHE A 272 21.85 2.31 1.13
CA PHE A 272 21.01 3.52 1.14
C PHE A 272 19.88 3.44 2.18
N LEU A 273 19.13 2.34 2.23
CA LEU A 273 18.05 2.17 3.22
C LEU A 273 18.57 2.27 4.66
N LEU A 274 19.71 1.66 4.96
CA LEU A 274 20.29 1.71 6.30
C LEU A 274 20.92 3.07 6.64
N GLU A 275 21.22 3.90 5.64
CA GLU A 275 21.64 5.29 5.84
C GLU A 275 20.47 6.17 6.31
N THR A 276 19.24 5.88 5.87
CA THR A 276 18.03 6.62 6.27
C THR A 276 17.41 6.13 7.58
N GLN A 277 18.03 5.15 8.24
CA GLN A 277 17.61 4.63 9.54
C GLN A 277 17.94 5.61 10.67
N ASP A 278 16.93 5.97 11.47
CA ASP A 278 17.15 6.70 12.71
C ASP A 278 17.68 5.75 13.80
N ASN A 279 18.95 5.92 14.17
CA ASN A 279 19.61 5.08 15.16
C ASN A 279 19.25 5.43 16.61
N ILE A 280 18.51 6.50 16.89
CA ILE A 280 18.14 6.92 18.24
C ILE A 280 16.72 6.43 18.55
N VAL A 281 15.75 6.90 17.79
CA VAL A 281 14.33 6.59 18.01
C VAL A 281 13.88 5.35 17.25
N GLY A 282 14.60 4.94 16.21
CA GLY A 282 14.10 3.96 15.24
C GLY A 282 13.16 4.61 14.23
N GLY A 283 12.96 3.93 13.12
CA GLY A 283 12.22 4.46 11.97
C GLY A 283 13.14 4.73 10.78
N PHE A 284 12.57 5.04 9.63
CA PHE A 284 13.29 5.50 8.46
C PHE A 284 12.75 6.85 8.00
N GLY A 285 13.66 7.75 7.67
CA GLY A 285 13.33 9.00 6.97
C GLY A 285 13.30 8.81 5.46
N LYS A 286 12.86 9.85 4.75
CA LYS A 286 12.95 9.93 3.29
C LYS A 286 14.39 9.90 2.78
N PHE A 287 15.25 10.65 3.46
CA PHE A 287 16.69 10.79 3.24
C PHE A 287 17.42 10.62 4.60
N ALA A 288 18.75 10.54 4.58
CA ALA A 288 19.57 10.33 5.77
C ALA A 288 19.44 11.43 6.85
N ASP A 289 19.15 12.65 6.43
CA ASP A 289 19.03 13.84 7.29
C ASP A 289 17.58 14.18 7.66
N CYS A 290 16.61 13.36 7.26
CA CYS A 290 15.19 13.57 7.53
C CYS A 290 14.72 12.82 8.77
N LEU A 291 13.75 13.39 9.47
CA LEU A 291 13.07 12.70 10.57
C LEU A 291 12.29 11.48 10.06
N PRO A 292 12.21 10.40 10.84
CA PRO A 292 11.46 9.21 10.45
C PRO A 292 9.94 9.42 10.56
N ASP A 293 9.21 8.89 9.58
CA ASP A 293 7.74 8.90 9.55
C ASP A 293 7.15 7.49 9.29
N PRO A 294 5.85 7.26 9.57
CA PRO A 294 5.25 5.94 9.47
C PRO A 294 5.35 5.32 8.07
N LEU A 295 5.21 6.13 7.01
CA LEU A 295 5.20 5.67 5.63
C LEU A 295 6.59 5.22 5.20
N HIS A 296 7.61 6.07 5.36
CA HIS A 296 8.98 5.69 4.97
C HIS A 296 9.52 4.59 5.88
N THR A 297 9.12 4.56 7.15
CA THR A 297 9.50 3.45 8.04
C THR A 297 8.95 2.12 7.54
N TYR A 298 7.65 2.07 7.23
CA TYR A 298 7.05 0.86 6.71
C TYR A 298 7.65 0.46 5.37
N LEU A 299 7.66 1.36 4.39
CA LEU A 299 8.12 1.07 3.03
C LEU A 299 9.63 0.80 2.93
N GLY A 300 10.44 1.38 3.82
CA GLY A 300 11.85 1.04 3.95
C GLY A 300 12.06 -0.40 4.43
N LEU A 301 11.27 -0.84 5.42
CA LEU A 301 11.26 -2.25 5.86
C LEU A 301 10.74 -3.19 4.78
N CYS A 302 9.73 -2.76 4.02
CA CYS A 302 9.27 -3.50 2.83
C CYS A 302 10.40 -3.65 1.82
N GLY A 303 11.11 -2.56 1.49
CA GLY A 303 12.27 -2.59 0.60
C GLY A 303 13.36 -3.57 1.06
N LEU A 304 13.69 -3.57 2.36
CA LEU A 304 14.62 -4.55 2.94
C LEU A 304 14.08 -5.99 2.87
N SER A 305 12.77 -6.20 3.07
CA SER A 305 12.13 -7.50 2.92
C SER A 305 12.24 -8.03 1.48
N LEU A 306 12.09 -7.16 0.47
CA LEU A 306 12.28 -7.51 -0.95
C LEU A 306 13.71 -7.98 -1.27
N LEU A 307 14.70 -7.49 -0.51
CA LEU A 307 16.10 -7.90 -0.62
C LEU A 307 16.43 -9.19 0.16
N GLY A 308 15.47 -9.73 0.93
CA GLY A 308 15.69 -10.89 1.78
C GLY A 308 16.44 -10.58 3.08
N GLU A 309 16.31 -9.36 3.62
CA GLU A 309 16.97 -8.96 4.87
C GLU A 309 16.65 -9.95 6.01
N THR A 310 17.70 -10.38 6.70
CA THR A 310 17.57 -11.39 7.75
C THR A 310 16.71 -10.88 8.91
N GLY A 311 15.73 -11.69 9.31
CA GLY A 311 14.86 -11.39 10.44
C GLY A 311 13.64 -10.55 10.11
N LEU A 312 13.42 -10.20 8.84
CA LEU A 312 12.15 -9.70 8.32
C LEU A 312 11.32 -10.85 7.72
N CYS A 313 10.00 -10.72 7.78
CA CYS A 313 9.08 -11.59 7.05
C CYS A 313 9.18 -11.34 5.54
N VAL A 314 8.96 -12.39 4.75
CA VAL A 314 8.78 -12.26 3.29
C VAL A 314 7.51 -11.48 3.01
N MET A 315 7.56 -10.57 2.05
CA MET A 315 6.45 -9.72 1.64
C MET A 315 5.74 -10.26 0.37
N ASN A 316 4.42 -10.19 0.37
CA ASN A 316 3.63 -10.18 -0.86
C ASN A 316 3.63 -8.74 -1.42
N ALA A 317 4.43 -8.53 -2.47
CA ALA A 317 4.65 -7.22 -3.07
C ALA A 317 3.38 -6.61 -3.70
N ALA A 318 2.54 -7.43 -4.33
CA ALA A 318 1.35 -6.97 -5.04
C ALA A 318 0.24 -6.49 -4.10
N LEU A 319 0.10 -7.08 -2.91
CA LEU A 319 -0.88 -6.66 -1.89
C LEU A 319 -0.27 -5.78 -0.79
N ASN A 320 1.05 -5.56 -0.80
CA ASN A 320 1.78 -4.77 0.19
C ASN A 320 1.52 -5.23 1.63
N ILE A 321 1.65 -6.54 1.88
CA ILE A 321 1.49 -7.19 3.19
C ILE A 321 2.50 -8.32 3.36
N SER A 322 2.68 -8.85 4.57
CA SER A 322 3.50 -10.05 4.76
C SER A 322 2.89 -11.28 4.07
N ASP A 323 3.73 -12.21 3.66
CA ASP A 323 3.31 -13.51 3.11
C ASP A 323 2.50 -14.31 4.15
N ARG A 324 2.73 -14.09 5.46
CA ARG A 324 1.91 -14.65 6.54
C ARG A 324 0.46 -14.17 6.45
N ALA A 325 0.25 -12.86 6.33
CA ALA A 325 -1.09 -12.28 6.20
C ALA A 325 -1.75 -12.70 4.87
N TYR A 326 -0.98 -12.81 3.79
CA TYR A 326 -1.48 -13.33 2.51
C TYR A 326 -1.92 -14.81 2.61
N LYS A 327 -1.16 -15.67 3.28
CA LYS A 327 -1.56 -17.07 3.53
C LYS A 327 -2.82 -17.17 4.39
N HIS A 328 -3.02 -16.23 5.32
CA HIS A 328 -4.27 -16.13 6.08
C HIS A 328 -5.46 -15.79 5.17
N LEU A 329 -5.29 -14.82 4.26
CA LEU A 329 -6.29 -14.51 3.24
C LEU A 329 -6.65 -15.73 2.37
N LEU A 330 -5.67 -16.50 1.91
CA LEU A 330 -5.92 -17.71 1.11
C LEU A 330 -6.79 -18.74 1.85
N LYS A 331 -6.55 -18.93 3.15
CA LYS A 331 -7.38 -19.82 3.99
C LYS A 331 -8.81 -19.33 4.12
N ILE A 332 -9.00 -18.01 4.18
CA ILE A 332 -10.35 -17.41 4.20
C ILE A 332 -11.06 -17.69 2.86
N HIS A 333 -10.36 -17.53 1.74
CA HIS A 333 -10.92 -17.80 0.40
C HIS A 333 -11.28 -19.28 0.18
N GLU A 334 -10.56 -20.22 0.79
CA GLU A 334 -10.90 -21.66 0.73
C GLU A 334 -12.26 -21.99 1.39
N VAL A 335 -12.74 -21.13 2.29
CA VAL A 335 -14.01 -21.31 3.02
C VAL A 335 -15.18 -20.62 2.33
N TRP A 336 -14.92 -19.62 1.48
CA TRP A 336 -15.94 -18.76 0.87
C TRP A 336 -16.62 -19.35 -0.36
#